data_AF-A0A2I0NGD9-F1
#
_entry.id   AF-A0A2I0NGD9-F1
#
_cell.length_a   1.000
_cell.length_b   1.000
_cell.length_c   1.000
_cell.angle_alpha   90.00
_cell.angle_beta   90.00
_cell.angle_gamma   90.00
#
_symmetry.space_group_name_H-M   'P 1'
#
loop_
_entity.id
_entity.type
_entity.pdbx_description
1 polymer ?
#
loop_
_entity_poly.entity_id
_entity_poly.type
_entity_poly.pdbx_seq_one_letter_code
_entity_poly.pdbx_strand_id
1 'polypeptide(L)' 'MRHKRLTKIGVESKTFLLNEAYAFEDVLSQKYPDNSNIKDKIRQQLQYLRDLGLIEFKERGVYRKLWK' A
#
# COMPACT_ATOMS: atom_id res chain seq x y z
N MET A 1 -9.41 -28.01 -2.27
CA MET A 1 -8.36 -27.00 -2.49
C MET A 1 -8.85 -25.97 -3.51
N ARG A 2 -9.63 -24.96 -3.08
CA ARG A 2 -10.02 -23.78 -3.88
C ARG A 2 -9.41 -22.61 -3.11
N HIS A 3 -8.66 -21.69 -3.71
CA HIS A 3 -9.20 -20.59 -4.51
C HIS A 3 -8.30 -20.27 -5.71
N LYS A 4 -8.89 -20.41 -6.89
CA LYS A 4 -8.41 -19.93 -8.18
C LYS A 4 -8.36 -18.39 -8.11
N ARG A 5 -7.17 -17.78 -8.10
CA ARG A 5 -7.03 -16.34 -8.34
C ARG A 5 -7.35 -16.07 -9.82
N LEU A 6 -8.59 -15.64 -10.07
CA LEU A 6 -8.97 -15.00 -11.32
C LEU A 6 -8.55 -13.52 -11.24
N THR A 7 -7.80 -13.05 -12.22
CA THR A 7 -7.73 -11.65 -12.72
C THR A 7 -6.61 -11.65 -13.77
N LYS A 8 -6.87 -12.00 -15.03
CA LYS A 8 -7.46 -11.19 -16.11
C LYS A 8 -6.76 -9.83 -16.29
N ILE A 9 -5.68 -9.86 -17.07
CA ILE A 9 -5.36 -9.01 -18.23
C ILE A 9 -5.63 -7.49 -18.08
N GLY A 10 -4.54 -6.71 -18.02
CA GLY A 10 -4.35 -5.51 -18.82
C GLY A 10 -5.19 -4.27 -18.51
N VAL A 11 -5.06 -3.71 -17.30
CA VAL A 11 -5.30 -2.28 -17.01
C VAL A 11 -4.37 -1.94 -15.86
N GLU A 12 -3.64 -0.82 -15.91
CA GLU A 12 -2.87 -0.31 -14.77
C GLU A 12 -3.75 -0.34 -13.52
N SER A 13 -3.50 -1.30 -12.63
CA SER A 13 -4.28 -1.40 -11.40
C SER A 13 -3.93 -0.20 -10.54
N LYS A 14 -4.83 0.78 -10.53
CA LYS A 14 -4.75 1.90 -9.58
C LYS A 14 -4.93 1.44 -8.15
N THR A 15 -5.34 0.20 -7.92
CA THR A 15 -5.55 -0.38 -6.59
C THR A 15 -4.31 -1.14 -6.13
N PHE A 16 -3.96 -0.97 -4.86
CA PHE A 16 -2.88 -1.70 -4.18
C PHE A 16 -3.29 -2.09 -2.75
N LEU A 17 -2.64 -3.11 -2.21
CA LEU A 17 -2.86 -3.62 -0.87
C LEU A 17 -1.87 -3.01 0.13
N LEU A 18 -2.27 -2.91 1.39
CA LEU A 18 -1.38 -2.53 2.50
C LEU A 18 -0.17 -3.47 2.60
N ASN A 19 -0.38 -4.76 2.34
CA ASN A 19 0.71 -5.75 2.35
C ASN A 19 1.73 -5.51 1.23
N GLU A 20 1.30 -4.96 0.08
CA GLU A 20 2.24 -4.57 -0.99
C GLU A 20 3.05 -3.35 -0.56
N ALA A 21 2.46 -2.41 0.19
CA ALA A 21 3.20 -1.30 0.78
C ALA A 21 4.19 -1.78 1.86
N TYR A 22 3.87 -2.84 2.61
CA TYR A 22 4.80 -3.44 3.57
C TYR A 22 5.98 -4.17 2.92
N ALA A 23 5.93 -4.49 1.63
CA ALA A 23 7.10 -5.05 0.93
C ALA A 23 8.31 -4.10 0.92
N PHE A 24 8.10 -2.81 1.19
CA PHE A 24 9.17 -1.82 1.31
C PHE A 24 9.76 -1.72 2.72
N GLU A 25 9.27 -2.50 3.69
CA GLU A 25 9.74 -2.46 5.08
C GLU A 25 11.24 -2.71 5.19
N ASP A 26 11.78 -3.72 4.53
CA ASP A 26 13.20 -4.05 4.59
C ASP A 26 14.09 -2.91 4.05
N VAL A 27 13.69 -2.35 2.90
CA VAL A 27 14.40 -1.22 2.27
C VAL A 27 14.34 0.03 3.15
N LEU A 28 13.18 0.31 3.74
CA LEU A 28 13.00 1.47 4.63
C LEU A 28 13.71 1.28 5.98
N SER A 29 13.76 0.05 6.50
CA SER A 29 14.50 -0.27 7.73
C SER A 29 16.00 -0.06 7.55
N GLN A 30 16.55 -0.47 6.41
CA GLN A 30 17.96 -0.23 6.09
C GLN A 30 18.27 1.26 5.92
N LYS A 31 17.35 2.02 5.32
CA LYS A 31 17.51 3.47 5.11
C LYS A 31 17.32 4.29 6.40
N TYR A 32 16.46 3.83 7.30
CA TYR A 32 16.11 4.51 8.55
C TYR A 32 16.30 3.55 9.74
N PRO A 33 17.56 3.21 10.07
CA PRO A 33 17.87 2.16 11.06
C PRO A 33 17.35 2.48 12.47
N ASP A 34 17.20 3.76 12.82
CA ASP A 34 16.68 4.18 14.13
C ASP A 34 15.15 4.11 14.24
N ASN A 35 14.45 3.81 13.14
CA ASN A 35 12.99 3.71 13.14
C ASN A 35 12.55 2.25 13.28
N SER A 36 12.30 1.81 14.52
CA SER A 36 11.81 0.46 14.81
C SER A 36 10.35 0.22 14.39
N ASN A 37 9.62 1.26 13.94
CA ASN A 37 8.18 1.21 13.65
C ASN A 37 7.87 1.53 12.19
N ILE A 38 8.60 0.92 11.24
CA ILE A 38 8.47 1.18 9.80
C ILE A 38 7.05 0.94 9.28
N LYS A 39 6.40 -0.18 9.63
CA LYS A 39 5.01 -0.47 9.21
C LYS A 39 4.03 0.61 9.68
N ASP A 40 4.22 1.13 10.89
CA ASP A 40 3.36 2.19 11.44
C ASP A 40 3.59 3.50 10.68
N LYS A 41 4.85 3.80 10.35
CA LYS A 41 5.19 4.95 9.53
C LYS A 41 4.60 4.85 8.12
N ILE A 42 4.61 3.67 7.52
CA ILE A 42 3.94 3.41 6.23
C ILE A 42 2.44 3.71 6.35
N ARG A 43 1.77 3.22 7.40
CA ARG A 43 0.33 3.52 7.62
C ARG A 43 0.07 5.01 7.81
N GLN A 44 0.92 5.71 8.57
CA GLN A 44 0.83 7.16 8.74
C GLN A 44 0.98 7.89 7.40
N GLN A 45 1.93 7.48 6.55
CA GLN A 45 2.10 8.09 5.23
C GLN A 45 0.90 7.83 4.31
N LEU A 46 0.32 6.62 4.33
CA LEU A 46 -0.90 6.33 3.58
C LEU A 46 -2.09 7.18 4.05
N GLN A 47 -2.24 7.39 5.36
CA GLN A 47 -3.26 8.31 5.90
C GLN A 47 -3.04 9.74 5.42
N TYR A 48 -1.81 10.24 5.46
CA TYR A 48 -1.47 11.57 4.96
C TYR A 48 -1.78 11.71 3.45
N LEU A 49 -1.40 10.74 2.63
CA LEU A 49 -1.71 10.73 1.19
C LEU A 49 -3.22 10.68 0.91
N ARG A 50 -3.98 9.98 1.76
CA ARG A 50 -5.44 9.96 1.67
C ARG A 50 -6.03 11.33 1.99
N ASP A 51 -5.54 11.96 3.05
CA ASP A 51 -6.03 13.27 3.50
C ASP A 51 -5.68 14.37 2.48
N LEU A 52 -4.59 14.20 1.71
CA LEU A 52 -4.26 15.02 0.54
C LEU A 52 -5.11 14.74 -0.71
N GLY A 53 -5.99 13.73 -0.69
CA GLY A 53 -6.80 13.34 -1.85
C GLY A 53 -6.02 12.64 -2.96
N LEU A 54 -4.83 12.09 -2.68
CA LEU A 54 -4.02 11.36 -3.66
C LEU A 54 -4.40 9.87 -3.73
N ILE A 55 -4.80 9.29 -2.60
CA ILE A 55 -5.31 7.92 -2.54
C ILE A 55 -6.67 7.87 -1.84
N GLU A 56 -7.43 6.81 -2.09
CA GLU A 56 -8.69 6.51 -1.42
C GLU A 56 -8.57 5.19 -0.67
N PHE A 57 -9.03 5.14 0.58
CA PHE A 57 -9.21 3.88 1.31
C PHE A 57 -10.53 3.23 0.87
N LYS A 58 -10.45 2.07 0.22
CA LYS A 58 -11.63 1.37 -0.29
C LYS A 58 -12.25 0.47 0.77
N GLU A 59 -11.42 -0.38 1.35
CA GLU A 59 -11.77 -1.37 2.36
C GLU A 59 -10.52 -1.77 3.14
N ARG A 60 -10.64 -2.67 4.11
CA ARG A 60 -9.55 -3.05 5.02
C ARG A 60 -8.30 -3.47 4.26
N GLY A 61 -7.29 -2.61 4.29
CA GLY A 61 -5.99 -2.86 3.67
C GLY A 61 -5.99 -2.71 2.15
N VAL A 62 -7.00 -2.09 1.54
CA VAL A 62 -7.09 -1.86 0.10
C VAL A 62 -7.18 -0.36 -0.18
N TYR A 63 -6.28 0.13 -1.03
CA TYR A 63 -6.15 1.53 -1.40
C TYR A 63 -6.22 1.71 -2.91
N ARG A 64 -6.72 2.86 -3.36
CA ARG A 64 -6.78 3.24 -4.77
C ARG A 64 -6.07 4.56 -5.01
N LYS A 65 -5.13 4.60 -5.95
CA LYS A 65 -4.47 5.81 -6.46
C LYS A 65 -5.47 6.64 -7.27
N LEU A 66 -5.50 7.95 -7.03
CA LEU A 66 -6.42 8.87 -7.71
C LEU A 66 -5.73 9.66 -8.84
N TRP A 67 -4.40 9.59 -8.95
CA TRP A 67 -3.65 10.18 -10.06
C TRP A 67 -3.67 9.30 -11.32
N LYS A 68 -3.26 9.89 -12.45
CA LYS A 68 -3.02 9.20 -13.73
C LYS A 68 -1.55 8.83 -13.84
#